data_AF-A0A7C3K4L8-F1
#
_entry.id   AF-A0A7C3K4L8-F1
#
_cell.length_a   1.000
_cell.length_b   1.000
_cell.length_c   1.000
_cell.angle_alpha   90.00
_cell.angle_beta   90.00
_cell.angle_gamma   90.00
#
_symmetry.space_group_name_H-M   'P 1'
#
loop_
_entity.id
_entity.type
_entity.pdbx_description
1 polymer ?
#
loop_
_entity_poly.entity_id
_entity_poly.type
_entity_poly.pdbx_seq_one_letter_code
_entity_poly.pdbx_strand_id
1 'polypeptide(L)'
;DALLLEDAGAFSVLLEAVPAPIAKRVTERLKVPTIGIGAGVHCDGQVLVVHDLLGLFDRFTPKFAKRYVNLSEMILKAFAAYREEVLKESFPTDQHSFHIDEKELSKIKG
;
A
#
# COMPACT_ATOMS: atom_id res chain seq x y z
N ASP A 1 -2.41 4.60 30.57
CA ASP A 1 -1.58 4.82 29.37
C ASP A 1 -2.09 5.99 28.55
N ALA A 2 -3.24 5.87 27.88
CA ALA A 2 -3.78 6.93 27.01
C ALA A 2 -3.84 8.33 27.65
N LEU A 3 -4.35 8.44 28.88
CA LEU A 3 -4.39 9.72 29.63
C LEU A 3 -2.98 10.26 29.96
N LEU A 4 -2.02 9.38 30.29
CA LEU A 4 -0.64 9.80 30.59
C LEU A 4 0.06 10.33 29.33
N LEU A 5 -0.24 9.76 28.16
CA LEU A 5 0.28 10.26 26.88
C LEU A 5 -0.32 11.64 26.56
N GLU A 6 -1.62 11.83 26.78
CA GLU A 6 -2.29 13.12 26.63
C GLU A 6 -1.70 14.17 27.60
N ASP A 7 -1.54 13.84 28.88
CA ASP A 7 -0.94 14.72 29.89
C ASP A 7 0.52 15.08 29.56
N ALA A 8 1.24 14.18 28.90
CA ALA A 8 2.60 14.42 28.39
C ALA A 8 2.65 15.29 27.12
N GLY A 9 1.49 15.69 26.58
CA GLY A 9 1.38 16.58 25.42
C GLY A 9 1.28 15.88 24.07
N ALA A 10 0.92 14.59 24.04
CA ALA A 10 0.65 13.91 22.77
C ALA A 10 -0.54 14.58 22.06
N PHE A 11 -0.38 14.95 20.80
CA PHE A 11 -1.45 15.59 20.01
C PHE A 11 -2.51 14.60 19.51
N SER A 12 -2.23 13.30 19.58
CA SER A 12 -3.12 12.19 19.19
C SER A 12 -2.60 10.87 19.78
N VAL A 13 -3.47 9.87 19.91
CA VAL A 13 -3.13 8.53 20.41
C VAL A 13 -3.58 7.44 19.42
N LEU A 14 -2.66 6.57 19.03
CA LEU A 14 -2.96 5.38 18.24
C LEU A 14 -3.45 4.24 19.15
N LEU A 15 -4.59 3.64 18.81
CA LEU A 15 -5.14 2.45 19.44
C LEU A 15 -5.03 1.27 18.46
N GLU A 16 -4.10 0.35 18.75
CA GLU A 16 -3.84 -0.83 17.93
C GLU A 16 -4.32 -2.11 18.64
N ALA A 17 -5.07 -2.93 17.92
CA ALA A 17 -5.58 -4.23 18.38
C ALA A 17 -6.33 -4.16 19.75
N VAL A 18 -7.02 -3.04 20.01
CA VAL A 18 -7.81 -2.82 21.22
C VAL A 18 -9.26 -3.26 20.99
N PRO A 19 -9.90 -4.03 21.90
CA PRO A 19 -11.31 -4.38 21.76
C PRO A 19 -12.19 -3.13 21.58
N ALA A 20 -13.08 -3.15 20.58
CA ALA A 20 -13.88 -1.98 20.18
C ALA A 20 -14.64 -1.27 21.33
N PRO A 21 -15.25 -1.98 22.31
CA PRO A 21 -15.88 -1.31 23.45
C PRO A 21 -14.89 -0.58 24.36
N ILE A 22 -13.65 -1.05 24.46
CA ILE A 22 -12.58 -0.40 25.23
C ILE A 22 -12.08 0.81 24.47
N ALA A 23 -11.80 0.68 23.16
CA ALA A 23 -11.37 1.79 22.32
C ALA A 23 -12.38 2.94 22.36
N LYS A 24 -13.69 2.65 22.26
CA LYS A 24 -14.76 3.63 22.43
C LYS A 24 -14.65 4.41 23.75
N ARG A 25 -14.47 3.70 24.88
CA ARG A 25 -14.33 4.35 26.19
C ARG A 25 -13.05 5.18 26.32
N VAL A 26 -11.99 4.81 25.62
CA VAL A 26 -10.75 5.60 25.58
C VAL A 26 -10.97 6.87 24.77
N THR A 27 -11.55 6.76 23.57
CA THR A 27 -11.89 7.90 22.71
C THR A 27 -12.82 8.88 23.40
N GLU A 28 -13.86 8.41 24.09
CA GLU A 28 -14.79 9.28 24.85
C GLU A 28 -14.14 10.01 26.03
N ARG A 29 -12.97 9.56 26.50
CA ARG A 29 -12.27 10.15 27.66
C ARG A 29 -11.14 11.10 27.28
N LEU A 30 -10.48 10.86 26.15
CA LEU A 30 -9.42 11.74 25.66
C LEU A 30 -10.02 13.00 25.04
N LYS A 31 -9.30 14.10 25.16
CA LYS A 31 -9.56 15.36 24.45
C LYS A 31 -8.84 15.39 23.10
N VAL A 32 -7.72 14.68 22.99
CA VAL A 32 -6.96 14.55 21.74
C VAL A 32 -7.51 13.43 20.84
N PRO A 33 -7.43 13.56 19.50
CA PRO A 33 -7.94 12.56 18.59
C PRO A 33 -7.32 11.19 18.77
N THR A 34 -8.13 10.16 18.63
CA THR A 34 -7.72 8.75 18.60
C THR A 34 -7.70 8.21 17.18
N ILE A 35 -6.64 7.48 16.82
CA ILE A 35 -6.54 6.78 15.53
C ILE A 35 -6.62 5.28 15.79
N GLY A 36 -7.51 4.58 15.11
CA GLY A 36 -7.72 3.14 15.29
C GLY A 36 -7.05 2.29 14.19
N ILE A 37 -6.45 1.17 14.58
CA ILE A 37 -6.12 0.05 13.69
C ILE A 37 -6.50 -1.25 14.38
N GLY A 38 -7.56 -1.90 13.90
CA GLY A 38 -8.17 -3.03 14.61
C GLY A 38 -8.77 -2.65 15.97
N ALA A 39 -9.13 -1.37 16.14
CA ALA A 39 -9.75 -0.83 17.37
C ALA A 39 -11.25 -0.53 17.23
N GLY A 40 -11.87 -0.96 16.14
CA GLY A 40 -13.28 -0.69 15.83
C GLY A 40 -13.53 0.75 15.34
N VAL A 41 -14.79 1.02 15.02
CA VAL A 41 -15.22 2.25 14.32
C VAL A 41 -15.31 3.49 15.19
N HIS A 42 -15.11 3.37 16.51
CA HIS A 42 -15.36 4.44 17.47
C HIS A 42 -14.16 5.35 17.74
N CYS A 43 -13.01 5.10 17.11
CA CYS A 43 -11.91 6.06 17.10
C CYS A 43 -12.21 7.22 16.13
N ASP A 44 -11.64 8.39 16.37
CA ASP A 44 -11.87 9.61 15.56
C ASP A 44 -11.31 9.49 14.14
N GLY A 45 -10.27 8.68 13.97
CA GLY A 45 -9.69 8.32 12.67
C GLY A 45 -9.32 6.85 12.60
N GLN A 46 -8.91 6.41 11.41
CA GLN A 46 -8.49 5.04 11.15
C GLN A 46 -7.19 5.03 10.37
N VAL A 47 -6.35 4.01 10.60
CA VAL A 47 -5.13 3.77 9.85
C VAL A 47 -5.03 2.29 9.46
N LEU A 48 -4.49 2.04 8.27
CA LEU A 48 -4.12 0.71 7.79
C LEU A 48 -2.77 0.80 7.09
N VAL A 49 -2.02 -0.30 7.11
CA VAL A 49 -0.80 -0.42 6.31
C VAL A 49 -1.20 -0.54 4.84
N VAL A 50 -0.59 0.28 3.98
CA VAL A 50 -0.92 0.35 2.55
C VAL A 50 -0.82 -1.01 1.84
N HIS A 51 0.14 -1.83 2.23
CA HIS A 51 0.34 -3.17 1.66
C HIS A 51 -0.82 -4.12 1.96
N ASP A 52 -1.38 -4.07 3.17
CA ASP A 52 -2.54 -4.88 3.55
C ASP A 52 -3.81 -4.37 2.86
N LEU A 53 -3.96 -3.05 2.78
CA LEU A 53 -5.06 -2.39 2.08
C LEU A 53 -5.07 -2.74 0.59
N LEU A 54 -3.91 -2.72 -0.05
CA LEU A 54 -3.74 -3.04 -1.48
C LEU A 54 -3.57 -4.53 -1.76
N GLY A 55 -3.48 -5.39 -0.74
CA GLY A 55 -3.29 -6.81 -0.95
C GLY A 55 -2.00 -7.14 -1.69
N LEU A 56 -0.90 -6.48 -1.35
CA LEU A 56 0.41 -6.75 -1.96
C LEU A 56 0.94 -8.13 -1.58
N PHE A 57 0.62 -8.60 -0.38
CA PHE A 57 1.03 -9.91 0.12
C PHE A 57 -0.18 -10.86 0.19
N ASP A 58 -0.09 -11.98 -0.49
CA ASP A 58 -1.21 -12.95 -0.60
C ASP A 58 -1.32 -13.90 0.60
N ARG A 59 -0.22 -14.10 1.35
CA ARG A 59 -0.13 -15.15 2.37
C ARG A 59 -0.70 -14.75 3.74
N PHE A 60 -0.83 -13.46 4.02
CA PHE A 60 -1.31 -12.99 5.31
C PHE A 60 -2.01 -11.66 5.15
N THR A 61 -3.27 -11.60 5.55
CA THR A 61 -4.00 -10.35 5.77
C THR A 61 -4.42 -10.33 7.23
N PRO A 62 -3.97 -9.36 8.03
CA PRO A 62 -4.41 -9.24 9.43
C PRO A 62 -5.93 -9.19 9.51
N LYS A 63 -6.53 -9.78 10.56
CA LYS A 63 -8.00 -9.83 10.72
C LYS A 63 -8.70 -8.46 10.66
N PHE A 64 -7.99 -7.41 11.06
CA PHE A 64 -8.50 -6.04 11.07
C PHE A 64 -8.34 -5.30 9.73
N ALA A 65 -7.53 -5.84 8.81
CA ALA A 65 -7.27 -5.19 7.54
C ALA A 65 -8.30 -5.65 6.50
N LYS A 66 -9.01 -4.68 5.90
CA LYS A 66 -9.81 -4.93 4.71
C LYS A 66 -8.92 -4.78 3.49
N ARG A 67 -8.83 -5.83 2.68
CA ARG A 67 -8.22 -5.78 1.35
C ARG A 67 -9.18 -5.11 0.36
N TYR A 68 -8.78 -4.00 -0.24
CA TYR A 68 -9.57 -3.26 -1.23
C TYR A 68 -9.26 -3.67 -2.68
N VAL A 69 -8.04 -4.16 -2.93
CA VAL A 69 -7.61 -4.70 -4.23
C VAL A 69 -6.67 -5.88 -4.02
N ASN A 70 -6.55 -6.78 -5.01
CA ASN A 70 -5.56 -7.84 -5.01
C ASN A 70 -4.36 -7.44 -5.89
N LEU A 71 -3.54 -6.52 -5.38
CA LEU A 71 -2.43 -5.96 -6.17
C LEU A 71 -1.37 -7.02 -6.51
N SER A 72 -1.16 -8.02 -5.64
CA SER A 72 -0.27 -9.15 -5.92
C SER A 72 -0.64 -9.85 -7.24
N GLU A 73 -1.91 -10.20 -7.40
CA GLU A 73 -2.40 -10.86 -8.62
C GLU A 73 -2.25 -9.97 -9.86
N MET A 74 -2.53 -8.67 -9.72
CA MET A 74 -2.38 -7.71 -10.81
C MET A 74 -0.92 -7.58 -11.26
N ILE A 75 0.01 -7.49 -10.31
CA ILE A 75 1.45 -7.44 -10.58
C ILE A 75 1.91 -8.71 -11.29
N LEU A 76 1.48 -9.89 -10.81
CA LEU A 76 1.84 -11.17 -11.43
C LEU A 76 1.32 -11.27 -12.86
N LYS A 77 0.09 -10.81 -13.12
CA LYS A 77 -0.47 -10.74 -14.48
C LYS A 77 0.33 -9.81 -15.39
N ALA A 78 0.71 -8.63 -14.90
CA ALA A 78 1.52 -7.68 -15.67
C ALA A 78 2.89 -8.27 -16.04
N PHE A 79 3.57 -8.92 -15.10
CA PHE A 79 4.85 -9.59 -15.39
C PHE A 79 4.71 -10.76 -16.36
N ALA A 80 3.64 -11.55 -16.22
CA ALA A 80 3.39 -12.66 -17.14
C ALA A 80 3.15 -12.18 -18.58
N ALA A 81 2.33 -11.12 -18.75
CA ALA A 81 2.07 -10.50 -20.04
C ALA A 81 3.34 -9.91 -20.65
N TYR A 82 4.10 -9.11 -19.88
CA TYR A 82 5.37 -8.57 -20.33
C TYR A 82 6.35 -9.66 -20.79
N ARG A 83 6.51 -10.72 -19.99
CA ARG A 83 7.36 -11.86 -20.35
C ARG A 83 6.91 -12.50 -21.66
N GLU A 84 5.61 -12.71 -21.82
CA GLU A 84 5.04 -13.30 -23.05
C GLU A 84 5.31 -12.43 -24.26
N GLU A 85 5.12 -11.12 -24.16
CA GLU A 85 5.36 -10.17 -25.25
C GLU A 85 6.84 -10.10 -25.65
N VAL A 86 7.76 -10.15 -24.67
CA VAL A 86 9.20 -10.21 -24.93
C VAL A 86 9.58 -11.53 -25.62
N LEU A 87 9.08 -12.67 -25.14
CA LEU A 87 9.37 -13.98 -25.74
C LEU A 87 8.80 -14.14 -27.16
N LYS A 88 7.72 -13.41 -27.47
CA LYS A 88 7.11 -13.37 -28.80
C LYS A 88 7.68 -12.28 -29.69
N GLU A 89 8.65 -11.50 -29.20
CA GLU A 89 9.21 -10.33 -29.89
C GLU A 89 8.12 -9.29 -30.29
N SER A 90 6.97 -9.28 -29.61
CA SER A 90 5.92 -8.28 -29.82
C SER A 90 6.14 -7.02 -28.98
N PHE A 91 7.02 -7.09 -27.98
CA PHE A 91 7.57 -5.95 -27.25
C PHE A 91 9.11 -6.05 -27.20
N PRO A 92 9.85 -4.94 -27.34
CA PRO A 92 9.38 -3.59 -27.67
C PRO A 92 8.85 -3.49 -29.11
N THR A 93 7.95 -2.53 -29.34
CA THR A 93 7.57 -2.12 -30.70
C THR A 93 8.42 -0.94 -31.17
N ASP A 94 8.23 -0.51 -32.43
CA ASP A 94 8.85 0.69 -32.99
C ASP A 94 8.66 1.95 -32.11
N GLN A 95 7.46 2.11 -31.54
CA GLN A 95 7.13 3.24 -30.65
C GLN A 95 7.95 3.26 -29.36
N HIS A 96 8.52 2.12 -28.98
CA HIS A 96 9.34 1.96 -27.78
C HIS A 96 10.84 2.00 -28.11
N SER A 97 11.20 2.23 -29.37
CA SER A 97 12.57 2.14 -29.87
C SER A 97 13.05 3.52 -30.35
N PHE A 98 14.33 3.81 -30.13
CA PHE A 98 14.97 4.98 -30.71
C PHE A 98 15.51 4.66 -32.09
N HIS A 99 15.36 5.62 -33.00
CA HIS A 99 15.87 5.54 -34.37
C HIS A 99 17.17 6.31 -34.50
N ILE A 100 18.05 5.82 -35.37
CA ILE A 100 19.29 6.49 -35.78
C ILE A 100 19.29 6.65 -37.29
N ASP A 101 19.73 7.81 -37.76
CA ASP A 101 19.93 8.04 -39.19
C ASP A 101 20.94 7.03 -39.76
N GLU A 102 20.64 6.45 -40.92
CA GLU A 102 21.50 5.46 -41.57
C GLU A 102 22.94 5.97 -41.77
N LYS A 103 23.10 7.27 -42.03
CA LYS A 103 24.41 7.92 -42.16
C LYS A 103 25.22 7.84 -40.87
N GLU A 104 24.59 8.06 -39.73
CA GLU A 104 25.26 7.97 -38.43
C GLU A 104 25.51 6.51 -38.04
N LEU A 105 24.57 5.60 -38.35
CA LEU A 105 24.74 4.17 -38.13
C LEU A 105 25.96 3.62 -38.89
N SER A 106 26.16 4.04 -40.14
CA SER A 106 27.29 3.61 -40.99
C SER A 106 28.68 3.98 -40.45
N LYS A 107 28.76 4.92 -39.51
CA LYS A 107 30.01 5.33 -38.84
C LYS A 107 30.37 4.41 -37.67
N ILE A 108 29.41 3.66 -37.14
CA ILE A 108 29.63 2.67 -36.09
C ILE A 108 30.17 1.40 -36.75
N LYS A 109 31.49 1.21 -36.71
CA LYS A 109 32.13 -0.04 -37.12
C LYS A 109 32.18 -1.02 -35.96
N GLY A 110 31.78 -2.26 -36.21
CA GLY A 110 32.14 -3.42 -35.38
C GLY A 110 33.56 -3.88 -35.67
#